data_AF-A0A936D7B8-F1
#
_entry.id   AF-A0A936D7B8-F1
#
_cell.length_a   1.000
_cell.length_b   1.000
_cell.length_c   1.000
_cell.angle_alpha   90.00
_cell.angle_beta   90.00
_cell.angle_gamma   90.00
#
_symmetry.space_group_name_H-M   'P 1'
#
loop_
_entity.id
_entity.type
_entity.pdbx_description
1 polymer ?
#
loop_
_entity_poly.entity_id
_entity_poly.type
_entity_poly.pdbx_seq_one_letter_code
_entity_poly.pdbx_strand_id
1 'polypeptide(L)'
;MCCFSSPTEVHGTSIFARMLRPGTQGLVYQMQYTAKSPTAMILPLPVRLPAKEDAVRFKSLKEYPDFFAALDRAFPAKPSSSLFGSKGMPEAQTAAASALEVHEVGDFVASFVPTVDDFSRLDAQFVLSKDVWQKVPTVKGYGFAVFQLKATAGKPHPIAFEWDTALGDTVFFPTLHIHDGTVHEKDDFDHVLFLQEPVFDAKVSGYEGPDEKDSATGFVRSEKAAKESVEVARTQGLVSPDHLVHRVTMRGSLPNRDTFVDVKKVAMTARGCSRCDAAGADLSGVPLPVGLGMAGFAWVVGRRDRLRRTKR
;
A
#
# COMPACT_ATOMS: atom_id res chain seq x y z
N MET A 1 3.42 -9.12 -6.95
CA MET A 1 3.23 -9.60 -8.32
C MET A 1 1.79 -9.36 -8.71
N CYS A 2 1.47 -9.54 -9.99
CA CYS A 2 0.14 -9.33 -10.55
C CYS A 2 -0.22 -10.55 -11.40
N CYS A 3 -1.33 -10.50 -12.14
CA CYS A 3 -1.58 -11.51 -13.16
C CYS A 3 -0.84 -11.13 -14.46
N PHE A 4 -0.11 -12.05 -15.07
CA PHE A 4 0.63 -11.84 -16.32
C PHE A 4 0.24 -12.89 -17.36
N SER A 5 0.19 -12.49 -18.64
CA SER A 5 -0.14 -13.43 -19.74
C SER A 5 0.97 -14.43 -20.07
N SER A 6 2.19 -14.18 -19.59
CA SER A 6 3.33 -15.09 -19.74
C SER A 6 4.23 -15.10 -18.49
N PRO A 7 5.07 -16.13 -18.29
CA PRO A 7 6.03 -16.22 -17.20
C PRO A 7 6.85 -14.94 -17.03
N THR A 8 6.66 -14.26 -15.90
CA THR A 8 7.23 -12.94 -15.63
C THR A 8 7.71 -12.85 -14.17
N GLU A 9 8.95 -12.43 -13.99
CA GLU A 9 9.51 -12.10 -12.68
C GLU A 9 9.16 -10.65 -12.34
N VAL A 10 8.71 -10.39 -11.11
CA VAL A 10 8.25 -9.07 -10.66
C VAL A 10 8.73 -8.78 -9.25
N HIS A 11 9.21 -7.56 -9.00
CA HIS A 11 9.69 -7.12 -7.69
C HIS A 11 9.47 -5.62 -7.48
N GLY A 12 9.63 -5.15 -6.24
CA GLY A 12 9.52 -3.74 -5.87
C GLY A 12 8.17 -3.14 -6.24
N THR A 13 7.08 -3.87 -5.98
CA THR A 13 5.74 -3.43 -6.38
C THR A 13 5.26 -2.30 -5.48
N SER A 14 4.74 -1.22 -6.06
CA SER A 14 4.12 -0.13 -5.33
C SER A 14 2.74 0.16 -5.89
N ILE A 15 1.75 0.27 -5.02
CA ILE A 15 0.36 0.50 -5.40
C ILE A 15 -0.18 1.65 -4.56
N PHE A 16 -0.73 2.68 -5.21
CA PHE A 16 -1.49 3.73 -4.55
C PHE A 16 -2.96 3.55 -4.87
N ALA A 17 -3.84 3.67 -3.88
CA ALA A 17 -5.28 3.66 -4.10
C ALA A 17 -6.02 4.64 -3.19
N ARG A 18 -7.16 5.12 -3.69
CA ARG A 18 -8.16 5.86 -2.90
C ARG A 18 -9.49 5.93 -3.62
N MET A 19 -10.55 6.23 -2.87
CA MET A 19 -11.80 6.73 -3.39
C MET A 19 -11.62 8.18 -3.85
N LEU A 20 -11.85 8.42 -5.14
CA LEU A 20 -11.81 9.77 -5.71
C LEU A 20 -13.12 10.52 -5.43
N ARG A 21 -14.22 9.77 -5.42
CA ARG A 21 -15.60 10.20 -5.13
C ARG A 21 -16.42 8.95 -4.79
N PRO A 22 -17.60 9.07 -4.16
CA PRO A 22 -18.45 7.92 -3.87
C PRO A 22 -18.65 7.03 -5.10
N GLY A 23 -18.27 5.75 -4.98
CA GLY A 23 -18.40 4.77 -6.06
C GLY A 23 -17.39 4.88 -7.21
N THR A 24 -16.35 5.73 -7.13
CA THR A 24 -15.22 5.72 -8.08
C THR A 24 -13.90 5.63 -7.34
N GLN A 25 -13.12 4.60 -7.65
CA GLN A 25 -11.78 4.40 -7.11
C GLN A 25 -10.71 4.79 -8.13
N GLY A 26 -9.64 5.44 -7.67
CA GLY A 26 -8.43 5.69 -8.42
C GLY A 26 -7.31 4.75 -7.97
N LEU A 27 -6.45 4.36 -8.90
CA LEU A 27 -5.30 3.53 -8.62
C LEU A 27 -4.08 3.95 -9.45
N VAL A 28 -2.91 3.87 -8.83
CA VAL A 28 -1.61 3.92 -9.50
C VAL A 28 -0.86 2.66 -9.14
N TYR A 29 -0.20 2.05 -10.12
CA TYR A 29 0.57 0.82 -9.97
C TYR A 29 1.94 1.01 -10.62
N GLN A 30 3.00 0.53 -9.96
CA GLN A 30 4.33 0.46 -10.54
C GLN A 30 5.05 -0.78 -10.03
N MET A 31 5.87 -1.36 -10.90
CA MET A 31 6.67 -2.53 -10.60
C MET A 31 7.95 -2.51 -11.43
N GLN A 32 8.91 -3.34 -11.05
CA GLN A 32 9.97 -3.79 -11.93
C GLN A 32 9.65 -5.20 -12.40
N TYR A 33 9.95 -5.50 -13.67
CA TYR A 33 9.68 -6.81 -14.22
C TYR A 33 10.75 -7.27 -15.21
N THR A 34 10.79 -8.59 -15.42
CA THR A 34 11.54 -9.27 -16.48
C THR A 34 10.72 -10.44 -17.01
N ALA A 35 10.59 -10.53 -18.33
CA ALA A 35 9.90 -11.58 -19.05
C ALA A 35 10.79 -12.08 -20.20
N LYS A 36 10.62 -13.34 -20.61
CA LYS A 36 11.36 -13.92 -21.75
C LYS A 36 10.72 -13.63 -23.10
N SER A 37 9.47 -13.17 -23.10
CA SER A 37 8.66 -12.89 -24.28
C SER A 37 7.79 -11.65 -24.01
N PRO A 38 7.17 -11.06 -25.05
CA PRO A 38 6.10 -10.09 -24.84
C PRO A 38 5.07 -10.60 -23.83
N THR A 39 4.54 -9.69 -23.00
CA THR A 39 3.63 -10.02 -21.91
C THR A 39 2.65 -8.88 -21.68
N ALA A 40 1.50 -9.20 -21.11
CA ALA A 40 0.57 -8.22 -20.58
C ALA A 40 0.40 -8.41 -19.08
N MET A 41 0.39 -7.30 -18.34
CA MET A 41 -0.13 -7.28 -16.98
C MET A 41 -1.66 -7.18 -17.04
N ILE A 42 -2.34 -8.04 -16.30
CA ILE A 42 -3.81 -8.12 -16.24
C ILE A 42 -4.22 -7.87 -14.79
N LEU A 43 -5.05 -6.86 -14.55
CA LEU A 43 -5.58 -6.53 -13.24
C LEU A 43 -7.09 -6.82 -13.21
N PRO A 44 -7.55 -7.85 -12.49
CA PRO A 44 -8.96 -8.03 -12.17
C PRO A 44 -9.46 -6.86 -11.32
N LEU A 45 -10.58 -6.27 -11.70
CA LEU A 45 -11.16 -5.10 -11.05
C LEU A 45 -12.62 -5.35 -10.66
N PRO A 46 -13.02 -5.06 -9.40
CA PRO A 46 -14.40 -5.12 -8.98
C PRO A 46 -15.17 -3.91 -9.54
N VAL A 47 -15.62 -4.03 -10.78
CA VAL A 47 -16.35 -2.99 -11.51
C VAL A 47 -17.84 -3.04 -11.20
N ARG A 48 -18.49 -1.87 -11.22
CA ARG A 48 -19.96 -1.78 -11.16
C ARG A 48 -20.56 -2.48 -12.38
N LEU A 49 -21.58 -3.30 -12.14
CA LEU A 49 -22.30 -4.03 -13.19
C LEU A 49 -23.62 -3.35 -13.58
N PRO A 50 -24.05 -3.46 -14.85
CA PRO A 50 -23.30 -4.03 -15.97
C PRO A 50 -22.08 -3.16 -16.34
N ALA A 51 -20.93 -3.80 -16.57
CA ALA A 51 -19.71 -3.11 -16.94
C ALA A 51 -19.83 -2.56 -18.37
N LYS A 52 -19.66 -1.25 -18.53
CA LYS A 52 -19.59 -0.58 -19.84
C LYS A 52 -18.14 -0.40 -20.27
N GLU A 53 -17.90 -0.18 -21.56
CA GLU A 53 -16.52 -0.01 -22.08
C GLU A 53 -15.77 1.19 -21.47
N ASP A 54 -16.48 2.19 -20.97
CA ASP A 54 -15.95 3.38 -20.28
C ASP A 54 -15.92 3.25 -18.74
N ALA A 55 -16.20 2.06 -18.20
CA ALA A 55 -16.20 1.80 -16.76
C ALA A 55 -14.81 1.99 -16.14
N VAL A 56 -13.75 1.87 -16.94
CA VAL A 56 -12.36 2.15 -16.57
C VAL A 56 -11.82 3.28 -17.45
N ARG A 57 -11.19 4.27 -16.82
CA ARG A 57 -10.63 5.46 -17.46
C ARG A 57 -9.15 5.54 -17.14
N PHE A 58 -8.31 5.31 -18.15
CA PHE A 58 -6.86 5.34 -18.01
C PHE A 58 -6.34 6.79 -17.94
N LYS A 59 -5.31 6.99 -17.12
CA LYS A 59 -4.62 8.27 -16.93
C LYS A 59 -3.13 8.06 -17.21
N SER A 60 -2.51 9.01 -17.90
CA SER A 60 -1.08 8.95 -18.14
C SER A 60 -0.32 9.64 -17.01
N LEU A 61 0.58 8.89 -16.35
CA LEU A 61 1.61 9.44 -15.47
C LEU A 61 3.01 9.33 -16.11
N LYS A 62 3.08 9.28 -17.44
CA LYS A 62 4.36 9.29 -18.18
C LYS A 62 5.21 10.49 -17.79
N GLU A 63 4.57 11.65 -17.69
CA GLU A 63 5.19 12.89 -17.22
C GLU A 63 5.33 12.92 -15.70
N TYR A 64 5.28 11.81 -14.96
CA TYR A 64 5.58 11.76 -13.53
C TYR A 64 6.15 10.39 -13.09
N PRO A 65 7.31 9.98 -13.65
CA PRO A 65 7.85 8.63 -13.45
C PRO A 65 8.23 8.33 -11.98
N ASP A 66 8.58 9.36 -11.22
CA ASP A 66 9.01 9.29 -9.81
C ASP A 66 7.85 9.41 -8.81
N PHE A 67 6.60 9.21 -9.24
CA PHE A 67 5.41 9.33 -8.40
C PHE A 67 5.53 8.59 -7.04
N PHE A 68 5.97 7.33 -7.05
CA PHE A 68 6.10 6.56 -5.80
C PHE A 68 7.30 7.00 -4.96
N ALA A 69 8.41 7.42 -5.58
CA ALA A 69 9.51 8.02 -4.84
C ALA A 69 9.07 9.32 -4.15
N ALA A 70 8.17 10.09 -4.77
CA ALA A 70 7.56 11.26 -4.18
C ALA A 70 6.63 10.95 -3.01
N LEU A 71 5.85 9.87 -3.09
CA LEU A 71 5.06 9.37 -1.96
C LEU A 71 5.96 8.91 -0.81
N ASP A 72 7.03 8.18 -1.08
CA ASP A 72 7.95 7.66 -0.05
C ASP A 72 8.68 8.74 0.72
N ARG A 73 8.99 9.88 0.08
CA ARG A 73 9.56 11.06 0.77
C ARG A 73 8.67 11.60 1.89
N ALA A 74 7.39 11.26 1.91
CA ALA A 74 6.46 11.65 2.97
C ALA A 74 6.69 10.88 4.29
N PHE A 75 7.61 9.91 4.33
CA PHE A 75 7.89 9.04 5.47
C PHE A 75 9.38 9.11 5.89
N PRO A 76 9.87 10.27 6.36
CA PRO A 76 11.27 10.41 6.74
C PRO A 76 11.61 9.58 7.97
N ALA A 77 12.83 9.05 8.02
CA ALA A 77 13.38 8.52 9.27
C ALA A 77 13.44 9.63 10.31
N LYS A 78 12.99 9.35 11.54
CA LYS A 78 13.22 10.30 12.63
C LYS A 78 14.73 10.33 12.93
N PRO A 79 15.34 11.51 13.04
CA PRO A 79 16.69 11.59 13.56
C PRO A 79 16.68 10.92 14.93
N SER A 80 17.49 9.87 15.10
CA SER A 80 17.75 9.36 16.44
C SER A 80 18.32 10.53 17.22
N SER A 81 17.81 10.77 18.44
CA SER A 81 18.44 11.71 19.37
C SER A 81 19.74 11.08 19.86
N SER A 82 20.70 10.89 18.96
CA SER A 82 22.08 10.60 19.27
C SER A 82 22.73 11.93 19.62
N LEU A 83 23.01 12.10 20.90
CA LEU A 83 23.79 13.21 21.47
C LEU A 83 25.28 13.13 21.08
N PHE A 84 25.64 12.74 19.85
CA PHE A 84 27.02 12.83 19.35
C PHE A 84 27.00 13.08 17.85
N GLY A 85 27.11 14.37 17.48
CA GLY A 85 27.25 14.80 16.11
C GLY A 85 28.71 14.73 15.64
N SER A 86 28.93 14.17 14.46
CA SER A 86 30.09 14.48 13.62
C SER A 86 29.57 15.01 12.28
N LYS A 87 30.03 16.22 11.92
CA LYS A 87 29.71 16.88 10.65
C LYS A 87 30.46 16.18 9.51
N GLY A 88 29.74 15.71 8.50
CA GLY A 88 30.29 15.31 7.20
C GLY A 88 29.91 16.31 6.11
N MET A 89 30.88 16.73 5.30
CA MET A 89 30.74 17.68 4.18
C MET A 89 30.13 17.01 2.93
N PRO A 90 29.53 17.77 1.99
CA PRO A 90 28.88 17.20 0.80
C PRO A 90 29.89 16.84 -0.30
N GLU A 91 29.61 15.74 -1.01
CA GLU A 91 30.37 15.26 -2.16
C GLU A 91 29.78 15.82 -3.48
N ALA A 92 30.67 16.14 -4.43
CA ALA A 92 30.38 16.88 -5.65
C ALA A 92 29.75 15.99 -6.75
N GLN A 93 28.76 16.53 -7.45
CA GLN A 93 28.09 15.91 -8.59
C GLN A 93 28.96 16.00 -9.86
N THR A 94 29.20 14.86 -10.51
CA THR A 94 29.74 14.79 -11.87
C THR A 94 28.60 14.68 -12.89
N ALA A 95 28.55 15.61 -13.83
CA ALA A 95 27.61 15.58 -14.96
C ALA A 95 28.15 14.70 -16.09
N ALA A 96 27.30 13.84 -16.66
CA ALA A 96 27.55 13.13 -17.91
C ALA A 96 26.61 13.64 -19.02
N ALA A 97 27.15 13.73 -20.24
CA ALA A 97 26.57 14.39 -21.41
C ALA A 97 25.39 13.62 -22.06
N SER A 98 24.59 14.39 -22.81
CA SER A 98 23.34 14.03 -23.48
C SER A 98 23.48 13.08 -24.67
N ALA A 99 22.53 12.16 -24.81
CA ALA A 99 22.20 11.45 -26.05
C ALA A 99 20.85 11.94 -26.62
N LEU A 100 20.72 11.85 -27.95
CA LEU A 100 19.64 12.38 -28.80
C LEU A 100 18.26 11.75 -28.58
N GLU A 101 17.26 12.52 -29.03
CA GLU A 101 15.82 12.34 -28.88
C GLU A 101 15.27 11.08 -29.57
N VAL A 102 14.55 10.26 -28.81
CA VAL A 102 13.71 9.16 -29.30
C VAL A 102 12.30 9.41 -28.78
N HIS A 103 11.33 9.47 -29.70
CA HIS A 103 9.92 9.62 -29.36
C HIS A 103 9.25 8.24 -29.28
N GLU A 104 9.13 7.71 -28.06
CA GLU A 104 8.24 6.58 -27.77
C GLU A 104 7.07 7.00 -26.88
N VAL A 105 5.85 6.67 -27.30
CA VAL A 105 4.59 7.04 -26.62
C VAL A 105 4.32 6.08 -25.46
N GLY A 106 4.99 6.32 -24.32
CA GLY A 106 4.80 5.59 -23.06
C GLY A 106 5.25 4.12 -23.12
N ASP A 107 5.09 3.38 -22.03
CA ASP A 107 5.72 2.06 -21.87
C ASP A 107 4.77 0.88 -22.10
N PHE A 108 3.48 1.15 -22.34
CA PHE A 108 2.44 0.13 -22.48
C PHE A 108 1.25 0.59 -23.33
N VAL A 109 0.45 -0.38 -23.78
CA VAL A 109 -0.88 -0.17 -24.37
C VAL A 109 -1.93 -0.68 -23.39
N ALA A 110 -2.91 0.16 -23.04
CA ALA A 110 -3.94 -0.17 -22.06
C ALA A 110 -5.28 -0.50 -22.74
N SER A 111 -6.01 -1.47 -22.19
CA SER A 111 -7.35 -1.86 -22.65
C SER A 111 -8.21 -2.29 -21.46
N PHE A 112 -9.52 -2.11 -21.57
CA PHE A 112 -10.49 -2.62 -20.60
C PHE A 112 -11.29 -3.77 -21.21
N VAL A 113 -11.40 -4.86 -20.46
CA VAL A 113 -12.13 -6.08 -20.82
C VAL A 113 -13.31 -6.23 -19.83
N PRO A 114 -14.56 -6.01 -20.25
CA PRO A 114 -15.70 -6.01 -19.33
C PRO A 114 -15.98 -7.35 -18.65
N THR A 115 -15.75 -8.46 -19.34
CA THR A 115 -16.00 -9.82 -18.84
C THR A 115 -14.93 -10.81 -19.29
N VAL A 116 -14.83 -11.98 -18.64
CA VAL A 116 -13.90 -13.06 -19.08
C VAL A 116 -14.15 -13.48 -20.53
N ASP A 117 -15.39 -13.37 -21.03
CA ASP A 117 -15.71 -13.73 -22.42
C ASP A 117 -15.18 -12.72 -23.43
N ASP A 118 -15.04 -11.45 -23.04
CA ASP A 118 -14.52 -10.38 -23.90
C ASP A 118 -13.02 -10.50 -24.18
N PHE A 119 -12.27 -11.35 -23.46
CA PHE A 119 -10.85 -11.60 -23.74
C PHE A 119 -10.60 -12.08 -25.17
N SER A 120 -11.58 -12.73 -25.83
CA SER A 120 -11.45 -13.15 -27.23
C SER A 120 -11.35 -11.99 -28.23
N ARG A 121 -11.56 -10.74 -27.77
CA ARG A 121 -11.39 -9.51 -28.57
C ARG A 121 -9.95 -8.99 -28.54
N LEU A 122 -9.10 -9.50 -27.65
CA LEU A 122 -7.69 -9.15 -27.56
C LEU A 122 -6.83 -10.14 -28.35
N ASP A 123 -5.60 -9.71 -28.68
CA ASP A 123 -4.58 -10.61 -29.19
C ASP A 123 -4.27 -11.70 -28.15
N ALA A 124 -4.27 -12.96 -28.59
CA ALA A 124 -4.09 -14.14 -27.76
C ALA A 124 -2.80 -14.13 -26.94
N GLN A 125 -1.73 -13.45 -27.39
CA GLN A 125 -0.47 -13.36 -26.64
C GLN A 125 -0.59 -12.54 -25.33
N PHE A 126 -1.66 -11.74 -25.20
CA PHE A 126 -1.90 -10.83 -24.06
C PHE A 126 -3.06 -11.28 -23.17
N VAL A 127 -3.42 -12.56 -23.24
CA VAL A 127 -4.59 -13.14 -22.58
C VAL A 127 -4.18 -14.35 -21.75
N LEU A 128 -4.74 -14.47 -20.55
CA LEU A 128 -4.73 -15.71 -19.78
C LEU A 128 -5.92 -16.59 -20.18
N SER A 129 -5.72 -17.91 -20.25
CA SER A 129 -6.80 -18.86 -20.56
C SER A 129 -8.00 -18.68 -19.61
N LYS A 130 -9.22 -18.84 -20.15
CA LYS A 130 -10.47 -18.77 -19.37
C LYS A 130 -10.47 -19.73 -18.18
N ASP A 131 -9.84 -20.90 -18.33
CA ASP A 131 -9.74 -21.92 -17.28
C ASP A 131 -8.93 -21.44 -16.08
N VAL A 132 -8.01 -20.48 -16.26
CA VAL A 132 -7.26 -19.86 -15.16
C VAL A 132 -8.19 -19.02 -14.31
N TRP A 133 -9.04 -18.21 -14.94
CA TRP A 133 -10.00 -17.35 -14.22
C TRP A 133 -11.08 -18.17 -13.49
N GLN A 134 -11.46 -19.33 -14.01
CA GLN A 134 -12.40 -20.24 -13.33
C GLN A 134 -11.84 -20.79 -12.01
N LYS A 135 -10.51 -20.88 -11.88
CA LYS A 135 -9.85 -21.30 -10.63
C LYS A 135 -9.81 -20.19 -9.57
N VAL A 136 -10.24 -18.98 -9.91
CA VAL A 136 -10.29 -17.82 -9.01
C VAL A 136 -11.73 -17.34 -8.87
N PRO A 137 -12.59 -18.06 -8.11
CA PRO A 137 -14.00 -17.72 -8.01
C PRO A 137 -14.27 -16.32 -7.43
N THR A 138 -13.30 -15.74 -6.71
CA THR A 138 -13.38 -14.39 -6.15
C THR A 138 -13.40 -13.28 -7.21
N VAL A 139 -12.90 -13.51 -8.42
CA VAL A 139 -12.95 -12.52 -9.52
C VAL A 139 -14.20 -12.67 -10.40
N LYS A 140 -15.16 -13.51 -10.00
CA LYS A 140 -16.43 -13.64 -10.72
C LYS A 140 -17.17 -12.30 -10.73
N GLY A 141 -17.53 -11.83 -11.91
CA GLY A 141 -18.20 -10.54 -12.10
C GLY A 141 -17.25 -9.32 -12.11
N TYR A 142 -15.94 -9.55 -12.12
CA TYR A 142 -14.95 -8.49 -12.32
C TYR A 142 -14.81 -8.17 -13.81
N GLY A 143 -14.37 -6.94 -14.08
CA GLY A 143 -13.76 -6.57 -15.37
C GLY A 143 -12.24 -6.60 -15.24
N PHE A 144 -11.51 -6.37 -16.34
CA PHE A 144 -10.06 -6.48 -16.35
C PHE A 144 -9.41 -5.29 -17.03
N ALA A 145 -8.48 -4.63 -16.35
CA ALA A 145 -7.57 -3.70 -17.00
C ALA A 145 -6.34 -4.47 -17.50
N VAL A 146 -6.07 -4.40 -18.79
CA VAL A 146 -4.99 -5.12 -19.46
C VAL A 146 -3.96 -4.12 -19.97
N PHE A 147 -2.70 -4.34 -19.64
CA PHE A 147 -1.58 -3.48 -20.01
C PHE A 147 -0.54 -4.31 -20.76
N GLN A 148 -0.53 -4.20 -22.09
CA GLN A 148 0.48 -4.83 -22.94
C GLN A 148 1.79 -4.07 -22.77
N LEU A 149 2.82 -4.72 -22.23
CA LEU A 149 4.10 -4.10 -21.96
C LEU A 149 4.94 -4.10 -23.23
N LYS A 150 5.51 -2.94 -23.59
CA LYS A 150 6.27 -2.80 -24.84
C LYS A 150 7.66 -3.44 -24.75
N ALA A 151 8.29 -3.30 -23.59
CA ALA A 151 9.56 -3.95 -23.29
C ALA A 151 9.31 -5.33 -22.67
N THR A 152 10.37 -6.14 -22.61
CA THR A 152 10.37 -7.40 -21.89
C THR A 152 11.01 -7.28 -20.51
N ALA A 153 11.61 -6.14 -20.18
CA ALA A 153 12.14 -5.88 -18.86
C ALA A 153 12.16 -4.38 -18.54
N GLY A 154 12.23 -4.05 -17.25
CA GLY A 154 12.46 -2.69 -16.77
C GLY A 154 11.40 -2.24 -15.77
N LYS A 155 11.30 -0.92 -15.61
CA LYS A 155 10.37 -0.24 -14.71
C LYS A 155 9.54 0.74 -15.55
N PRO A 156 8.35 0.34 -16.02
CA PRO A 156 7.53 1.26 -16.80
C PRO A 156 7.12 2.44 -15.92
N HIS A 157 6.83 3.57 -16.54
CA HIS A 157 6.22 4.70 -15.84
C HIS A 157 4.93 4.24 -15.14
N PRO A 158 4.53 4.91 -14.05
CA PRO A 158 3.38 4.47 -13.27
C PRO A 158 2.13 4.30 -14.14
N ILE A 159 1.47 3.16 -13.95
CA ILE A 159 0.21 2.79 -14.58
C ILE A 159 -0.91 3.38 -13.75
N ALA A 160 -1.75 4.24 -14.32
CA ALA A 160 -2.79 4.91 -13.58
C ALA A 160 -4.15 4.82 -14.26
N PHE A 161 -5.20 4.64 -13.47
CA PHE A 161 -6.57 4.61 -13.95
C PHE A 161 -7.56 4.85 -12.81
N GLU A 162 -8.80 5.12 -13.17
CA GLU A 162 -9.92 5.12 -12.24
C GLU A 162 -11.05 4.25 -12.79
N TRP A 163 -11.89 3.70 -11.92
CA TRP A 163 -13.05 2.94 -12.33
C TRP A 163 -14.21 3.11 -11.39
N ASP A 164 -15.39 2.77 -11.90
CA ASP A 164 -16.60 2.72 -11.10
C ASP A 164 -16.63 1.39 -10.34
N THR A 165 -16.41 1.45 -9.03
CA THR A 165 -16.27 0.25 -8.18
C THR A 165 -17.62 -0.30 -7.74
N ALA A 166 -17.70 -1.62 -7.61
CA ALA A 166 -18.82 -2.34 -6.98
C ALA A 166 -18.75 -2.39 -5.45
N LEU A 167 -17.62 -1.97 -4.84
CA LEU A 167 -17.35 -2.23 -3.43
C LEU A 167 -17.82 -1.13 -2.45
N GLY A 168 -18.57 -0.15 -2.93
CA GLY A 168 -19.04 0.97 -2.10
C GLY A 168 -17.88 1.76 -1.48
N ASP A 169 -17.73 1.66 -0.16
CA ASP A 169 -16.74 2.40 0.65
C ASP A 169 -15.49 1.57 0.99
N THR A 170 -15.28 0.44 0.32
CA THR A 170 -14.06 -0.38 0.48
C THR A 170 -13.06 -0.01 -0.60
N VAL A 171 -11.83 0.34 -0.21
CA VAL A 171 -10.72 0.55 -1.14
C VAL A 171 -10.07 -0.79 -1.47
N PHE A 172 -9.92 -1.04 -2.76
CA PHE A 172 -9.37 -2.27 -3.32
C PHE A 172 -7.93 -2.09 -3.81
N PHE A 173 -7.07 -3.06 -3.50
CA PHE A 173 -5.74 -3.16 -4.08
C PHE A 173 -5.62 -4.50 -4.83
N PRO A 174 -5.34 -4.49 -6.14
CA PRO A 174 -5.10 -5.71 -6.90
C PRO A 174 -3.75 -6.28 -6.45
N THR A 175 -3.80 -7.33 -5.64
CA THR A 175 -2.62 -8.00 -5.06
C THR A 175 -2.65 -9.50 -5.30
N LEU A 176 -3.66 -10.03 -6.02
CA LEU A 176 -3.66 -11.39 -6.51
C LEU A 176 -2.56 -11.60 -7.57
N HIS A 177 -1.83 -12.70 -7.43
CA HIS A 177 -0.76 -13.10 -8.33
C HIS A 177 -1.16 -14.32 -9.18
N ILE A 178 -0.91 -14.22 -10.49
CA ILE A 178 -0.98 -15.34 -11.45
C ILE A 178 0.08 -15.08 -12.52
N HIS A 179 1.28 -15.63 -12.39
CA HIS A 179 2.39 -15.30 -13.30
C HIS A 179 2.90 -16.49 -14.11
N ASP A 180 2.52 -17.71 -13.78
CA ASP A 180 2.91 -18.96 -14.45
C ASP A 180 1.71 -19.74 -15.01
N GLY A 181 0.55 -19.07 -15.11
CA GLY A 181 -0.73 -19.70 -15.49
C GLY A 181 -1.33 -20.58 -14.40
N THR A 182 -0.75 -20.60 -13.20
CA THR A 182 -1.23 -21.35 -12.03
C THR A 182 -1.67 -20.39 -10.92
N VAL A 183 -2.69 -20.82 -10.17
CA VAL A 183 -3.16 -20.10 -8.98
C VAL A 183 -2.59 -20.80 -7.76
N HIS A 184 -1.64 -20.16 -7.10
CA HIS A 184 -1.05 -20.66 -5.86
C HIS A 184 -1.85 -20.19 -4.65
N GLU A 185 -1.91 -20.99 -3.57
CA GLU A 185 -2.59 -20.57 -2.32
C GLU A 185 -1.85 -19.44 -1.60
N LYS A 186 -0.52 -19.43 -1.70
CA LYS A 186 0.38 -18.42 -1.18
C LYS A 186 1.34 -17.99 -2.27
N ASP A 187 1.86 -16.78 -2.14
CA ASP A 187 2.93 -16.28 -2.99
C ASP A 187 3.87 -15.38 -2.19
N ASP A 188 5.02 -15.05 -2.75
CA ASP A 188 5.97 -14.11 -2.16
C ASP A 188 5.59 -12.66 -2.51
N PHE A 189 5.48 -11.82 -1.48
CA PHE A 189 5.13 -10.42 -1.62
C PHE A 189 6.35 -9.55 -1.36
N ASP A 190 6.56 -8.56 -2.23
CA ASP A 190 7.42 -7.41 -2.01
C ASP A 190 6.68 -6.15 -2.48
N HIS A 191 5.75 -5.69 -1.64
CA HIS A 191 4.84 -4.60 -1.98
C HIS A 191 4.86 -3.49 -0.94
N VAL A 192 4.71 -2.26 -1.43
CA VAL A 192 4.30 -1.11 -0.63
C VAL A 192 2.94 -0.64 -1.12
N LEU A 193 1.94 -0.69 -0.25
CA LEU A 193 0.61 -0.18 -0.54
C LEU A 193 0.47 1.21 0.11
N PHE A 194 0.09 2.20 -0.69
CA PHE A 194 -0.21 3.56 -0.28
C PHE A 194 -1.73 3.79 -0.39
N LEU A 195 -2.30 4.35 0.66
CA LEU A 195 -3.71 4.64 0.81
C LEU A 195 -3.87 6.13 1.12
N GLN A 196 -4.89 6.76 0.55
CA GLN A 196 -5.27 8.11 0.92
C GLN A 196 -6.77 8.23 1.15
N GLU A 197 -7.18 8.15 2.41
CA GLU A 197 -8.58 8.26 2.83
C GLU A 197 -8.74 9.24 3.99
N PRO A 198 -9.64 10.24 3.90
CA PRO A 198 -9.81 11.25 4.96
C PRO A 198 -10.18 10.66 6.32
N VAL A 199 -10.87 9.51 6.32
CA VAL A 199 -11.23 8.78 7.54
C VAL A 199 -10.00 8.30 8.29
N PHE A 200 -8.91 7.94 7.60
CA PHE A 200 -7.66 7.53 8.24
C PHE A 200 -6.98 8.72 8.91
N ASP A 201 -6.93 9.89 8.26
CA ASP A 201 -6.38 11.12 8.84
C ASP A 201 -7.04 11.47 10.18
N ALA A 202 -8.34 11.22 10.29
CA ALA A 202 -9.10 11.46 11.50
C ALA A 202 -8.84 10.45 12.64
N LYS A 203 -8.11 9.34 12.38
CA LYS A 203 -7.86 8.27 13.35
C LYS A 203 -6.44 8.24 13.88
N VAL A 204 -5.49 8.72 13.09
CA VAL A 204 -4.07 8.67 13.42
C VAL A 204 -3.63 9.80 14.35
N SER A 205 -2.58 9.54 15.14
CA SER A 205 -1.89 10.54 15.96
C SER A 205 -0.76 11.27 15.18
N GLY A 206 0.17 11.88 15.91
CA GLY A 206 1.40 12.42 15.34
C GLY A 206 2.22 11.35 14.61
N TYR A 207 3.11 11.77 13.72
CA TYR A 207 3.99 10.84 13.03
C TYR A 207 5.01 10.26 14.00
N GLU A 208 5.08 8.92 14.09
CA GLU A 208 5.92 8.23 15.07
C GLU A 208 7.24 7.70 14.48
N GLY A 209 7.29 7.51 13.16
CA GLY A 209 8.46 7.07 12.43
C GLY A 209 8.06 6.34 11.15
N PRO A 210 9.02 5.98 10.28
CA PRO A 210 8.73 5.39 8.97
C PRO A 210 8.18 3.96 9.05
N ASP A 211 8.39 3.29 10.19
CA ASP A 211 8.01 1.90 10.41
C ASP A 211 6.95 1.74 11.52
N GLU A 212 6.56 2.84 12.17
CA GLU A 212 5.62 2.85 13.28
C GLU A 212 4.18 2.88 12.78
N LYS A 213 3.51 1.73 12.86
CA LYS A 213 2.11 1.60 12.48
C LYS A 213 1.21 2.19 13.56
N ASP A 214 0.27 3.02 13.13
CA ASP A 214 -0.80 3.49 14.00
C ASP A 214 -1.74 2.31 14.35
N SER A 215 -2.06 2.17 15.63
CA SER A 215 -2.84 1.03 16.13
C SER A 215 -4.31 1.04 15.67
N ALA A 216 -4.87 2.22 15.39
CA ALA A 216 -6.27 2.36 14.97
C ALA A 216 -6.46 2.02 13.49
N THR A 217 -5.43 2.25 12.67
CA THR A 217 -5.50 2.04 11.21
C THR A 217 -4.73 0.81 10.74
N GLY A 218 -3.65 0.43 11.44
CA GLY A 218 -2.70 -0.61 11.01
C GLY A 218 -1.71 -0.13 9.93
N PHE A 219 -1.71 1.17 9.61
CA PHE A 219 -0.85 1.78 8.60
C PHE A 219 0.13 2.74 9.26
N VAL A 220 1.26 2.98 8.60
CA VAL A 220 2.12 4.11 8.92
C VAL A 220 1.54 5.35 8.22
N ARG A 221 1.29 6.44 8.94
CA ARG A 221 0.89 7.72 8.33
C ARG A 221 2.13 8.51 7.86
N SER A 222 2.01 9.31 6.81
CA SER A 222 3.06 10.23 6.36
C SER A 222 3.27 11.36 7.36
N GLU A 223 4.45 11.99 7.43
CA GLU A 223 4.73 13.10 8.36
C GLU A 223 3.90 14.35 8.06
N LYS A 224 3.64 14.61 6.78
CA LYS A 224 2.88 15.78 6.32
C LYS A 224 1.86 15.38 5.24
N ALA A 225 1.03 16.35 4.86
CA ALA A 225 0.08 16.20 3.77
C ALA A 225 0.79 15.93 2.43
N ALA A 226 0.09 15.28 1.50
CA ALA A 226 0.67 14.82 0.24
C ALA A 226 1.32 15.93 -0.60
N LYS A 227 0.76 17.16 -0.59
CA LYS A 227 1.30 18.29 -1.33
C LYS A 227 2.74 18.69 -0.97
N GLU A 228 3.22 18.28 0.20
CA GLU A 228 4.57 18.60 0.67
C GLU A 228 5.64 17.73 0.00
N SER A 229 5.26 16.59 -0.58
CA SER A 229 6.20 15.67 -1.23
C SER A 229 5.84 15.31 -2.67
N VAL A 230 4.57 15.45 -3.04
CA VAL A 230 3.99 15.10 -4.34
C VAL A 230 3.67 16.36 -5.17
N GLU A 231 4.03 16.34 -6.45
CA GLU A 231 3.65 17.34 -7.44
C GLU A 231 2.21 17.12 -7.90
N VAL A 232 1.25 17.58 -7.07
CA VAL A 232 -0.19 17.29 -7.19
C VAL A 232 -0.73 17.56 -8.60
N ALA A 233 -0.30 18.62 -9.27
CA ALA A 233 -0.72 18.95 -10.63
C ALA A 233 -0.42 17.86 -11.67
N ARG A 234 0.65 17.07 -11.46
CA ARG A 234 1.06 15.98 -12.36
C ARG A 234 0.33 14.66 -12.05
N THR A 235 -0.50 14.61 -11.00
CA THR A 235 -1.18 13.38 -10.56
C THR A 235 -2.51 13.11 -11.28
N GLN A 236 -2.94 13.97 -12.20
CA GLN A 236 -4.20 13.79 -12.95
C GLN A 236 -5.43 13.67 -12.02
N GLY A 237 -5.40 14.38 -10.89
CA GLY A 237 -6.46 14.37 -9.86
C GLY A 237 -6.49 13.12 -8.98
N LEU A 238 -5.48 12.25 -9.06
CA LEU A 238 -5.42 11.01 -8.27
C LEU A 238 -5.01 11.26 -6.82
N VAL A 239 -4.31 12.34 -6.51
CA VAL A 239 -3.88 12.67 -5.14
C VAL A 239 -4.64 13.90 -4.64
N SER A 240 -5.16 13.81 -3.41
CA SER A 240 -5.67 14.95 -2.66
C SER A 240 -4.48 15.68 -2.03
N PRO A 241 -4.32 17.00 -2.27
CA PRO A 241 -3.19 17.75 -1.76
C PRO A 241 -3.11 17.80 -0.24
N ASP A 242 -4.26 17.91 0.44
CA ASP A 242 -4.33 18.25 1.86
C ASP A 242 -4.47 17.05 2.79
N HIS A 243 -4.62 15.84 2.25
CA HIS A 243 -4.71 14.61 3.03
C HIS A 243 -3.34 13.96 3.24
N LEU A 244 -3.21 13.23 4.35
CA LEU A 244 -2.05 12.39 4.58
C LEU A 244 -2.03 11.21 3.60
N VAL A 245 -0.86 10.58 3.49
CA VAL A 245 -0.71 9.30 2.81
C VAL A 245 -0.45 8.26 3.89
N HIS A 246 -1.09 7.11 3.80
CA HIS A 246 -0.92 6.00 4.72
C HIS A 246 -0.26 4.86 3.97
N ARG A 247 0.73 4.19 4.55
CA ARG A 247 1.40 3.06 3.89
C ARG A 247 1.43 1.81 4.73
N VAL A 248 1.44 0.68 4.06
CA VAL A 248 1.74 -0.63 4.64
C VAL A 248 2.65 -1.41 3.69
N THR A 249 3.61 -2.13 4.27
CA THR A 249 4.50 -3.02 3.54
C THR A 249 4.02 -4.46 3.68
N MET A 250 3.96 -5.18 2.55
CA MET A 250 3.69 -6.61 2.48
C MET A 250 4.97 -7.31 2.06
N ARG A 251 5.52 -8.17 2.93
CA ARG A 251 6.77 -8.89 2.70
C ARG A 251 6.66 -10.37 3.02
N GLY A 252 7.27 -11.20 2.17
CA GLY A 252 7.41 -12.64 2.38
C GLY A 252 6.21 -13.45 1.87
N SER A 253 6.18 -14.73 2.23
CA SER A 253 5.12 -15.66 1.82
C SER A 253 3.79 -15.38 2.53
N LEU A 254 2.82 -14.83 1.79
CA LEU A 254 1.49 -14.47 2.28
C LEU A 254 0.39 -15.19 1.48
N PRO A 255 -0.85 -15.26 1.99
CA PRO A 255 -1.99 -15.75 1.21
C PRO A 255 -2.16 -14.97 -0.09
N ASN A 256 -2.27 -15.69 -1.21
CA ASN A 256 -2.38 -15.10 -2.54
C ASN A 256 -3.83 -14.65 -2.80
N ARG A 257 -4.13 -13.40 -2.42
CA ARG A 257 -5.45 -12.78 -2.58
C ARG A 257 -5.32 -11.27 -2.68
N ASP A 258 -6.34 -10.64 -3.24
CA ASP A 258 -6.45 -9.18 -3.26
C ASP A 258 -6.57 -8.60 -1.85
N THR A 259 -6.13 -7.35 -1.71
CA THR A 259 -6.16 -6.62 -0.45
C THR A 259 -7.32 -5.63 -0.44
N PHE A 260 -8.07 -5.62 0.65
CA PHE A 260 -9.26 -4.77 0.83
C PHE A 260 -9.09 -3.93 2.08
N VAL A 261 -9.38 -2.64 1.99
CA VAL A 261 -9.40 -1.72 3.12
C VAL A 261 -10.82 -1.22 3.32
N ASP A 262 -11.47 -1.73 4.37
CA ASP A 262 -12.80 -1.29 4.78
C ASP A 262 -12.70 0.03 5.55
N VAL A 263 -13.02 1.13 4.87
CA VAL A 263 -12.96 2.48 5.43
C VAL A 263 -14.00 2.68 6.53
N LYS A 264 -15.16 2.00 6.48
CA LYS A 264 -16.18 2.09 7.53
C LYS A 264 -15.72 1.43 8.81
N LYS A 265 -15.07 0.27 8.71
CA LYS A 265 -14.50 -0.40 9.87
C LYS A 265 -13.51 0.51 10.60
N VAL A 266 -12.63 1.19 9.85
CA VAL A 266 -11.69 2.17 10.41
C VAL A 266 -12.42 3.40 10.97
N ALA A 267 -13.49 3.88 10.33
CA ALA A 267 -14.31 4.96 10.87
C ALA A 267 -14.92 4.62 12.24
N MET A 268 -15.25 3.34 12.49
CA MET A 268 -15.87 2.86 13.72
C MET A 268 -14.87 2.56 14.85
N THR A 269 -13.56 2.47 14.58
CA THR A 269 -12.58 2.26 15.66
C THR A 269 -12.56 3.47 16.60
N ALA A 270 -12.51 3.23 17.91
CA ALA A 270 -12.34 4.31 18.87
C ALA A 270 -11.01 5.03 18.58
N ARG A 271 -10.96 6.36 18.70
CA ARG A 271 -9.68 7.08 18.64
C ARG A 271 -8.84 6.57 19.81
N GLY A 272 -7.71 5.93 19.51
CA GLY A 272 -6.73 5.59 20.52
C GLY A 272 -6.29 6.88 21.20
N CYS A 273 -6.65 7.06 22.47
CA CYS A 273 -6.09 8.13 23.28
C CYS A 273 -4.74 7.63 23.76
N SER A 274 -3.66 7.93 23.05
CA SER A 274 -2.28 7.55 23.43
C SER A 274 -1.87 8.05 24.82
N ARG A 275 -2.67 8.95 25.43
CA ARG A 275 -2.49 9.50 26.77
C ARG A 275 -3.33 8.83 27.87
N CYS A 276 -4.28 7.97 27.50
CA CYS A 276 -5.24 7.34 28.41
C CYS A 276 -4.90 5.87 28.70
N ASP A 277 -4.16 5.19 27.80
CA ASP A 277 -3.83 3.76 27.93
C ASP A 277 -2.73 3.44 28.97
N ALA A 278 -2.22 4.45 29.68
CA ALA A 278 -1.34 4.25 30.84
C ALA A 278 -2.09 3.91 32.14
N ALA A 279 -3.44 3.92 32.13
CA ALA A 279 -4.26 3.68 33.32
C ALA A 279 -5.45 2.77 32.99
N GLY A 280 -5.18 1.51 32.61
CA GLY A 280 -6.26 0.58 32.31
C GLY A 280 -5.81 -0.81 31.87
N ALA A 281 -4.80 -1.39 32.52
CA ALA A 281 -4.58 -2.84 32.42
C ALA A 281 -5.67 -3.55 33.25
N ASP A 282 -6.83 -3.76 32.64
CA ASP A 282 -7.87 -4.63 33.17
C ASP A 282 -7.41 -6.09 33.00
N LEU A 283 -6.76 -6.60 34.03
CA LEU A 283 -6.33 -8.00 34.14
C LEU A 283 -7.50 -8.84 34.67
N SER A 284 -8.56 -9.02 33.87
CA SER A 284 -9.57 -10.04 34.14
C SER A 284 -9.57 -11.07 33.01
N GLY A 285 -8.73 -12.10 33.13
CA GLY A 285 -8.75 -13.19 32.14
C GLY A 285 -7.68 -14.29 32.19
N VAL A 286 -6.80 -14.35 33.19
CA VAL A 286 -5.81 -15.45 33.29
C VAL A 286 -5.82 -16.03 34.71
N PRO A 287 -6.07 -17.33 34.91
CA PRO A 287 -5.92 -17.95 36.22
C PRO A 287 -4.43 -18.06 36.55
N LEU A 288 -3.98 -17.34 37.57
CA LEU A 288 -2.63 -17.49 38.11
C LEU A 288 -2.51 -18.82 38.89
N PRO A 289 -1.42 -19.57 38.71
CA PRO A 289 -1.11 -20.70 39.59
C PRO A 289 -0.76 -20.18 40.98
N VAL A 290 -1.38 -20.81 41.98
CA VAL A 290 -1.11 -20.59 43.41
C VAL A 290 0.30 -21.08 43.73
N GLY A 291 1.17 -20.20 44.23
CA GLY A 291 2.37 -20.60 44.97
C GLY A 291 3.60 -19.72 44.73
N LEU A 292 4.20 -19.27 45.84
CA LEU A 292 5.42 -18.44 45.99
C LEU A 292 5.14 -16.94 45.80
N GLY A 293 5.38 -16.05 46.76
CA GLY A 293 6.01 -16.14 48.06
C GLY A 293 6.25 -14.70 48.53
N MET A 294 5.79 -14.37 49.73
CA MET A 294 5.89 -13.03 50.30
C MET A 294 7.34 -12.61 50.54
N ALA A 295 7.86 -11.71 49.72
CA ALA A 295 9.07 -10.95 50.02
C ALA A 295 9.04 -9.59 49.32
N GLY A 296 8.30 -8.63 49.86
CA GLY A 296 8.24 -7.29 49.26
C GLY A 296 7.65 -6.17 50.11
N PHE A 297 7.05 -6.46 51.27
CA PHE A 297 6.40 -5.42 52.09
C PHE A 297 7.08 -5.16 53.46
N ALA A 298 8.11 -5.93 53.84
CA ALA A 298 8.81 -5.72 55.10
C ALA A 298 9.80 -4.53 55.09
N TRP A 299 10.18 -4.02 53.90
CA TRP A 299 11.17 -2.94 53.80
C TRP A 299 10.56 -1.52 53.94
N VAL A 300 9.28 -1.35 53.59
CA VAL A 300 8.62 -0.03 53.59
C VAL A 300 8.06 0.34 54.97
N VAL A 301 7.67 -0.63 55.79
CA VAL A 301 7.13 -0.36 57.15
C VAL A 301 8.26 -0.13 58.18
N GLY A 302 9.43 -0.76 58.01
CA GLY A 302 10.57 -0.60 58.93
C GLY A 302 11.29 0.76 58.88
N ARG A 303 11.05 1.59 57.86
CA ARG A 303 11.71 2.90 57.70
C ARG A 303 10.97 4.04 58.41
N ARG A 304 9.68 3.87 58.76
CA ARG A 304 8.88 4.92 59.42
C ARG A 304 9.12 5.03 60.93
N ASP A 305 9.53 3.96 61.60
CA ASP A 305 9.77 3.99 63.06
C ASP A 305 11.17 4.50 63.45
N ARG A 306 12.14 4.50 62.51
CA ARG A 306 13.50 5.01 62.78
C ARG A 306 13.65 6.53 62.72
N LEU A 307 12.67 7.26 62.19
CA LEU A 307 12.69 8.73 62.11
C LEU A 307 11.87 9.43 63.20
N ARG A 308 11.17 8.67 64.07
CA ARG A 308 10.43 9.22 65.21
C ARG A 308 11.19 9.21 66.54
N ARG A 309 12.40 8.65 66.60
CA ARG A 309 13.22 8.56 67.83
C ARG A 309 14.41 9.53 67.92
N THR A 310 14.56 10.47 66.99
CA THR A 310 15.62 11.51 67.03
C THR A 310 15.11 12.93 67.32
N LYS A 311 13.87 13.05 67.85
CA LYS A 311 13.38 14.30 68.46
C LYS A 311 12.73 14.01 69.81
N ARG A 312 13.55 13.69 70.81
CA ARG A 312 13.34 14.00 72.23
C ARG A 312 14.66 13.81 72.97
#